data_AF-Q232J4-F1
#
_entry.id   AF-Q232J4-F1
#
_cell.length_a   1.000
_cell.length_b   1.000
_cell.length_c   1.000
_cell.angle_alpha   90.00
_cell.angle_beta   90.00
_cell.angle_gamma   90.00
#
_symmetry.space_group_name_H-M   'P 1'
#
loop_
_entity.id
_entity.type
_entity.pdbx_description
1 polymer ?
#
loop_
_entity_poly.entity_id
_entity_poly.type
_entity_poly.pdbx_seq_one_letter_code
_entity_poly.pdbx_strand_id
1 'polypeptide(L)'
;MKILISFAVLLAIASCQVYIMNVGNQCSQQGCPQSIFLKYANSFICPDSGKNSAILFTNDGVNYIIKFPYNFIALNLQKIDDPSSNGIQYISKMQTSDSFVIFNCTIPAAQQYTDLCSNHDFVGGKMSSNGIFFKQCAFSMDILQEEKVTL
;
A
#
# COMPACT_ATOMS: atom_id res chain seq x y z
N MET A 1 13.58 -18.25 -53.46
CA MET A 1 13.43 -17.18 -52.46
C MET A 1 11.95 -16.95 -52.20
N LYS A 2 11.44 -17.34 -51.03
CA LYS A 2 10.14 -16.92 -50.51
C LYS A 2 10.35 -16.60 -49.03
N ILE A 3 10.35 -15.31 -48.72
CA ILE A 3 10.44 -14.75 -47.38
C ILE A 3 9.09 -15.00 -46.71
N LEU A 4 9.07 -15.73 -45.59
CA LEU A 4 7.91 -15.76 -44.70
C LEU A 4 8.10 -14.70 -43.63
N ILE A 5 7.21 -13.72 -43.69
CA ILE A 5 7.04 -12.61 -42.77
C ILE A 5 6.41 -13.13 -41.46
N SER A 6 6.97 -12.64 -40.35
CA SER A 6 6.34 -12.41 -39.04
C SER A 6 5.71 -13.60 -38.30
N PHE A 7 6.37 -13.96 -37.19
CA PHE A 7 5.65 -14.08 -35.94
C PHE A 7 6.27 -13.11 -34.93
N ALA A 8 5.51 -12.05 -34.64
CA ALA A 8 5.75 -11.16 -33.52
C ALA A 8 5.72 -11.98 -32.23
N VAL A 9 6.90 -12.35 -31.76
CA VAL A 9 7.11 -12.87 -30.41
C VAL A 9 8.05 -11.87 -29.75
N LEU A 10 7.72 -11.48 -28.52
CA LEU A 10 8.45 -10.57 -27.64
C LEU A 10 8.17 -9.08 -27.78
N LEU A 11 6.96 -8.66 -27.42
CA LEU A 11 6.84 -7.57 -26.47
C LEU A 11 5.97 -8.09 -25.32
N ALA A 12 6.64 -8.70 -24.33
CA ALA A 12 6.11 -8.76 -22.98
C ALA A 12 5.97 -7.31 -22.54
N ILE A 13 4.80 -6.72 -22.79
CA ILE A 13 4.45 -5.39 -22.32
C ILE A 13 4.50 -5.48 -20.80
N ALA A 14 5.58 -4.97 -20.22
CA ALA A 14 5.68 -4.72 -18.79
C ALA A 14 4.61 -3.68 -18.46
N SER A 15 3.39 -4.13 -18.21
CA SER A 15 2.28 -3.25 -17.87
C SER A 15 2.48 -2.76 -16.45
N CYS A 16 2.65 -1.45 -16.27
CA CYS A 16 2.59 -0.84 -14.96
C CYS A 16 1.11 -0.79 -14.53
N GLN A 17 0.80 -1.37 -13.37
CA GLN A 17 -0.53 -1.25 -12.78
C GLN A 17 -0.55 -0.09 -11.80
N VAL A 18 -1.50 0.83 -11.96
CA VAL A 18 -1.76 1.92 -11.03
C VAL A 18 -3.16 1.71 -10.47
N TYR A 19 -3.27 1.73 -9.14
CA TYR A 19 -4.53 1.63 -8.43
C TYR A 19 -4.76 2.94 -7.67
N ILE A 20 -5.90 3.55 -7.94
CA ILE A 20 -6.39 4.71 -7.20
C ILE A 20 -7.25 4.16 -6.06
N MET A 21 -6.84 4.42 -4.82
CA MET A 21 -7.47 3.88 -3.61
C MET A 21 -8.14 5.01 -2.81
N ASN A 22 -9.39 4.82 -2.42
CA ASN A 22 -10.08 5.72 -1.49
C ASN A 22 -9.64 5.44 -0.05
N VAL A 23 -9.59 6.49 0.76
CA VAL A 23 -9.45 6.34 2.21
C VAL A 23 -10.83 6.40 2.83
N GLY A 24 -11.35 5.23 3.23
CA GLY A 24 -12.68 5.10 3.82
C GLY A 24 -12.75 5.60 5.27
N ASN A 25 -11.68 5.42 6.04
CA ASN A 25 -11.57 5.84 7.44
C ASN A 25 -10.23 6.53 7.67
N GLN A 26 -10.27 7.72 8.28
CA GLN A 26 -9.07 8.44 8.69
C GLN A 26 -8.48 7.83 9.97
N CYS A 27 -7.16 7.84 10.10
CA CYS A 27 -6.51 7.54 11.37
C CYS A 27 -6.40 8.78 12.27
N SER A 28 -6.19 8.58 13.58
CA SER A 28 -6.09 9.69 14.55
C SER A 28 -4.65 10.17 14.64
N GLN A 29 -4.37 11.37 14.12
CA GLN A 29 -3.03 11.96 14.19
C GLN A 29 -2.59 12.24 15.63
N GLN A 30 -3.52 12.55 16.53
CA GLN A 30 -3.23 12.75 17.96
C GLN A 30 -2.93 11.44 18.69
N GLY A 31 -3.58 10.34 18.28
CA GLY A 31 -3.36 9.02 18.89
C GLY A 31 -2.19 8.25 18.29
N CYS A 32 -1.82 8.55 17.04
CA CYS A 32 -0.79 7.82 16.32
C CYS A 32 0.62 8.28 16.75
N PRO A 33 1.47 7.41 17.33
CA PRO A 33 2.80 7.82 17.76
C PRO A 33 3.66 8.25 16.58
N GLN A 34 4.37 9.37 16.73
CA GLN A 34 5.21 9.93 15.67
C GLN A 34 6.30 8.95 15.21
N SER A 35 6.47 8.85 13.89
CA SER A 35 7.52 8.06 13.24
C SER A 35 7.91 8.67 11.91
N ILE A 36 9.19 8.68 11.55
CA ILE A 36 9.63 9.40 10.35
C ILE A 36 9.74 8.41 9.18
N PHE A 37 9.17 8.74 8.02
CA PHE A 37 9.35 7.92 6.80
C PHE A 37 10.78 8.08 6.24
N LEU A 38 11.39 7.00 5.75
CA LEU A 38 12.82 6.95 5.33
C LEU A 38 13.30 8.12 4.44
N LYS A 39 12.41 8.71 3.64
CA LYS A 39 12.75 9.71 2.62
C LYS A 39 12.33 11.16 2.94
N TYR A 40 11.53 11.39 3.98
CA TYR A 40 11.00 12.72 4.29
C TYR A 40 11.09 12.99 5.78
N ALA A 41 11.49 14.20 6.20
CA ALA A 41 11.53 14.64 7.60
C ALA A 41 10.13 14.74 8.27
N ASN A 42 9.10 14.16 7.64
CA ASN A 42 7.74 14.20 8.10
C ASN A 42 7.43 12.95 8.93
N SER A 43 6.74 13.18 10.04
CA SER A 43 6.19 12.11 10.89
C SER A 43 5.11 11.32 10.15
N PHE A 44 4.72 10.16 10.67
CA PHE A 44 3.65 9.32 10.15
C PHE A 44 2.42 10.19 9.95
N ILE A 45 1.91 10.24 8.73
CA ILE A 45 0.79 11.10 8.40
C ILE A 45 -0.44 10.24 8.23
N CYS A 46 -1.45 10.55 9.03
CA CYS A 46 -2.77 10.01 8.81
C CYS A 46 -3.36 10.61 7.54
N PRO A 47 -3.68 9.80 6.51
CA PRO A 47 -4.37 10.34 5.36
C PRO A 47 -5.78 10.77 5.76
N ASP A 48 -6.23 11.88 5.20
CA ASP A 48 -7.61 12.33 5.34
C ASP A 48 -8.55 11.29 4.70
N SER A 49 -9.79 11.21 5.14
CA SER A 49 -10.79 10.37 4.48
C SER A 49 -11.55 11.14 3.37
N GLY A 50 -12.11 10.42 2.39
CA GLY A 50 -13.01 10.98 1.38
C GLY A 50 -12.40 11.23 -0.01
N LYS A 51 -13.24 11.79 -0.91
CA LYS A 51 -13.05 11.77 -2.39
C LYS A 51 -11.76 12.43 -2.92
N ASN A 52 -11.13 13.32 -2.16
CA ASN A 52 -9.88 13.98 -2.55
C ASN A 52 -8.63 13.32 -1.95
N SER A 53 -8.80 12.29 -1.13
CA SER A 53 -7.73 11.64 -0.37
C SER A 53 -7.18 10.39 -1.04
N ALA A 54 -7.27 10.34 -2.36
CA ALA A 54 -6.95 9.15 -3.13
C ALA A 54 -5.46 8.80 -3.01
N ILE A 55 -5.17 7.64 -2.44
CA ILE A 55 -3.82 7.08 -2.39
C ILE A 55 -3.54 6.41 -3.73
N LEU A 56 -2.33 6.60 -4.27
CA LEU A 56 -1.90 5.89 -5.47
C LEU A 56 -1.02 4.72 -5.08
N PHE A 57 -1.44 3.50 -5.42
CA PHE A 57 -0.60 2.32 -5.35
C PHE A 57 -0.13 1.96 -6.76
N THR A 58 1.17 1.79 -6.94
CA THR A 58 1.77 1.46 -8.24
C THR A 58 2.60 0.20 -8.13
N ASN A 59 2.45 -0.68 -9.13
CA ASN A 59 3.32 -1.82 -9.37
C ASN A 59 3.91 -1.68 -10.78
N ASP A 60 5.21 -1.44 -10.89
CA ASP A 60 5.92 -1.33 -12.18
C ASP A 60 6.53 -2.67 -12.65
N GLY A 61 6.17 -3.78 -11.99
CA GLY A 61 6.71 -5.12 -12.23
C GLY A 61 7.96 -5.44 -11.38
N VAL A 62 8.59 -4.44 -10.76
CA VAL A 62 9.78 -4.59 -9.92
C VAL A 62 9.57 -3.99 -8.53
N ASN A 63 8.93 -2.82 -8.47
CA ASN A 63 8.72 -2.02 -7.28
C ASN A 63 7.23 -1.89 -6.99
N TYR A 64 6.90 -1.95 -5.71
CA TYR A 64 5.60 -1.59 -5.19
C TYR A 64 5.74 -0.23 -4.51
N ILE A 65 4.96 0.75 -4.93
CA ILE A 65 5.07 2.13 -4.42
C ILE A 65 3.69 2.60 -3.97
N ILE A 66 3.61 3.16 -2.78
CA ILE A 66 2.42 3.87 -2.30
C ILE A 66 2.71 5.36 -2.21
N LYS A 67 1.82 6.20 -2.77
CA LYS A 67 1.95 7.65 -2.77
C LYS A 67 0.75 8.29 -2.09
N PHE A 68 1.03 9.20 -1.17
CA PHE A 68 0.03 10.00 -0.46
C PHE A 68 -0.06 11.39 -1.11
N PRO A 69 -1.21 11.78 -1.69
CA PRO A 69 -1.33 12.94 -2.58
C PRO A 69 -1.03 14.27 -1.88
N TYR A 70 -1.48 14.46 -0.63
CA TYR A 70 -1.32 15.73 0.08
C TYR A 70 0.08 15.98 0.64
N ASN A 71 0.88 14.93 0.78
CA ASN A 71 2.17 15.03 1.46
C ASN A 71 3.37 14.76 0.55
N PHE A 72 3.11 14.44 -0.74
CA PHE A 72 4.14 14.03 -1.71
C PHE A 72 5.07 12.93 -1.17
N ILE A 73 4.58 12.10 -0.25
CA ILE A 73 5.33 10.99 0.32
C ILE A 73 5.11 9.79 -0.58
N ALA A 74 6.20 9.27 -1.16
CA ALA A 74 6.24 7.99 -1.84
C ALA A 74 7.04 6.99 -1.00
N LEU A 75 6.46 5.83 -0.70
CA LEU A 75 7.12 4.76 0.04
C LEU A 75 7.30 3.56 -0.89
N ASN A 76 8.52 3.03 -0.90
CA ASN A 76 8.79 1.73 -1.49
C ASN A 76 8.31 0.67 -0.51
N LEU A 77 7.49 -0.23 -1.01
CA LEU A 77 6.92 -1.35 -0.30
C LEU A 77 7.64 -2.63 -0.71
N GLN A 78 7.97 -3.45 0.27
CA GLN A 78 8.32 -4.85 0.08
C GLN A 78 7.04 -5.68 0.12
N LYS A 79 6.82 -6.49 -0.91
CA LYS A 79 5.76 -7.50 -0.89
C LYS A 79 6.16 -8.66 0.02
N ILE A 80 5.22 -9.14 0.81
CA ILE A 80 5.35 -10.40 1.56
C ILE A 80 4.76 -11.53 0.70
N ASP A 81 5.56 -12.56 0.43
CA ASP A 81 5.16 -13.65 -0.47
C ASP A 81 4.10 -14.55 0.15
N ASP A 82 4.16 -14.77 1.47
CA ASP A 82 3.17 -15.57 2.22
C ASP A 82 2.54 -14.75 3.35
N PRO A 83 1.44 -14.04 3.07
CA PRO A 83 0.71 -13.26 4.07
C PRO A 83 -0.23 -14.11 4.95
N SER A 84 -0.32 -15.44 4.76
CA SER A 84 -1.37 -16.28 5.36
C SER A 84 -1.41 -16.26 6.90
N SER A 85 -0.26 -16.06 7.55
CA SER A 85 -0.12 -16.12 9.01
C SER A 85 -0.57 -14.85 9.75
N ASN A 86 -0.47 -13.68 9.13
CA ASN A 86 -0.74 -12.39 9.79
C ASN A 86 -1.48 -11.37 8.91
N GLY A 87 -1.76 -11.72 7.66
CA GLY A 87 -2.44 -10.86 6.69
C GLY A 87 -1.59 -9.72 6.14
N ILE A 88 -0.33 -9.54 6.54
CA ILE A 88 0.52 -8.44 6.05
C ILE A 88 0.93 -8.75 4.62
N GLN A 89 0.42 -7.97 3.66
CA GLN A 89 0.71 -8.14 2.23
C GLN A 89 1.90 -7.29 1.78
N TYR A 90 2.05 -6.10 2.35
CA TYR A 90 3.15 -5.19 2.04
C TYR A 90 3.71 -4.53 3.31
N ILE A 91 5.01 -4.26 3.31
CA ILE A 91 5.70 -3.59 4.42
C ILE A 91 6.72 -2.57 3.91
N SER A 92 6.90 -1.47 4.64
CA SER A 92 8.00 -0.52 4.43
C SER A 92 8.58 -0.11 5.76
N LYS A 93 9.90 -0.14 5.90
CA LYS A 93 10.57 0.31 7.12
C LYS A 93 10.48 1.84 7.24
N MET A 94 10.26 2.33 8.44
CA MET A 94 10.39 3.76 8.76
C MET A 94 11.84 4.04 9.22
N GLN A 95 12.23 5.33 9.38
CA GLN A 95 13.52 5.69 10.00
C GLN A 95 13.56 5.29 11.48
N THR A 96 12.42 5.42 12.16
CA THR A 96 12.21 4.79 13.46
C THR A 96 12.13 3.28 13.27
N SER A 97 12.45 2.48 14.29
CA SER A 97 12.39 1.01 14.24
C SER A 97 11.01 0.42 13.84
N ASP A 98 9.98 1.26 13.77
CA ASP A 98 8.64 0.94 13.32
C ASP A 98 8.56 0.71 11.80
N SER A 99 7.42 0.17 11.35
CA SER A 99 7.14 -0.13 9.95
C SER A 99 5.75 0.33 9.55
N PHE A 100 5.60 0.69 8.27
CA PHE A 100 4.31 0.84 7.62
C PHE A 100 3.92 -0.50 7.06
N VAL A 101 2.70 -0.94 7.31
CA VAL A 101 2.17 -2.21 6.83
C VAL A 101 0.87 -1.99 6.09
N ILE A 102 0.64 -2.82 5.08
CA ILE A 102 -0.65 -2.97 4.41
C ILE A 102 -1.12 -4.40 4.65
N PHE A 103 -2.24 -4.53 5.33
CA PHE A 103 -2.94 -5.80 5.48
C PHE A 103 -3.82 -6.09 4.27
N ASN A 104 -3.84 -7.34 3.84
CA ASN A 104 -4.87 -7.91 3.00
C ASN A 104 -5.94 -8.53 3.91
N CYS A 105 -7.05 -7.84 4.05
CA CYS A 105 -8.12 -8.20 4.98
C CYS A 105 -9.01 -9.35 4.47
N THR A 106 -8.81 -9.82 3.23
CA THR A 106 -9.39 -11.09 2.77
C THR A 106 -8.79 -12.29 3.50
N ILE A 107 -7.63 -12.10 4.15
CA ILE A 107 -6.99 -13.11 5.00
C ILE A 107 -7.54 -12.95 6.43
N PRO A 108 -8.19 -13.99 7.00
CA PRO A 108 -8.82 -13.89 8.31
C PRO A 108 -7.87 -13.44 9.44
N ALA A 109 -6.59 -13.82 9.35
CA ALA A 109 -5.58 -13.42 10.33
C ALA A 109 -5.38 -11.90 10.41
N ALA A 110 -5.73 -11.12 9.39
CA ALA A 110 -5.63 -9.66 9.43
C ALA A 110 -6.59 -9.02 10.45
N GLN A 111 -7.76 -9.62 10.67
CA GLN A 111 -8.82 -9.08 11.53
C GLN A 111 -8.40 -8.99 13.00
N GLN A 112 -7.42 -9.78 13.43
CA GLN A 112 -6.90 -9.71 14.80
C GLN A 112 -6.22 -8.36 15.12
N TYR A 113 -5.76 -7.64 14.08
CA TYR A 113 -5.02 -6.38 14.25
C TYR A 113 -5.93 -5.15 14.24
N THR A 114 -7.06 -5.18 13.51
CA THR A 114 -7.94 -4.03 13.36
C THR A 114 -9.33 -4.42 12.88
N ASP A 115 -10.35 -3.79 13.47
CA ASP A 115 -11.75 -4.06 13.14
C ASP A 115 -12.13 -3.54 11.74
N LEU A 116 -11.30 -2.63 11.17
CA LEU A 116 -11.45 -2.14 9.80
C LEU A 116 -11.41 -3.28 8.77
N CYS A 117 -10.68 -4.37 9.04
CA CYS A 117 -10.63 -5.53 8.15
C CYS A 117 -11.97 -6.31 8.07
N SER A 118 -12.99 -5.92 8.83
CA SER A 118 -14.33 -6.51 8.70
C SER A 118 -15.09 -5.97 7.49
N ASN A 119 -14.73 -4.78 6.99
CA ASN A 119 -15.50 -4.05 5.98
C ASN A 119 -14.67 -3.54 4.80
N HIS A 120 -13.36 -3.78 4.79
CA HIS A 120 -12.42 -3.26 3.79
C HIS A 120 -11.47 -4.35 3.36
N ASP A 121 -11.09 -4.37 2.07
CA ASP A 121 -10.18 -5.38 1.51
C ASP A 121 -8.72 -5.11 1.89
N PHE A 122 -8.34 -3.85 2.05
CA PHE A 122 -7.00 -3.46 2.47
C PHE A 122 -7.03 -2.41 3.58
N VAL A 123 -6.12 -2.56 4.53
CA VAL A 123 -5.92 -1.59 5.63
C VAL A 123 -4.45 -1.26 5.75
N GLY A 124 -4.13 0.03 5.66
CA GLY A 124 -2.79 0.57 5.88
C GLY A 124 -2.63 1.03 7.32
N GLY A 125 -1.41 0.98 7.86
CA GLY A 125 -1.14 1.56 9.17
C GLY A 125 0.28 1.36 9.66
N LYS A 126 0.49 1.67 10.94
CA LYS A 126 1.79 1.59 11.61
C LYS A 126 1.88 0.34 12.48
N MET A 127 3.02 -0.34 12.42
CA MET A 127 3.37 -1.46 13.30
C MET A 127 4.71 -1.17 13.98
N SER A 128 4.82 -1.47 15.28
CA SER A 128 6.08 -1.32 16.01
C SER A 128 7.09 -2.41 15.63
N SER A 129 8.36 -2.19 15.97
CA SER A 129 9.42 -3.21 15.85
C SER A 129 9.12 -4.52 16.58
N ASN A 130 8.29 -4.48 17.62
CA ASN A 130 7.87 -5.65 18.38
C ASN A 130 6.59 -6.31 17.83
N GLY A 131 6.12 -5.91 16.64
CA GLY A 131 4.95 -6.50 15.98
C GLY A 131 3.59 -5.99 16.49
N ILE A 132 3.56 -4.94 17.32
CA ILE A 132 2.31 -4.36 17.82
C ILE A 132 1.75 -3.41 16.76
N PHE A 133 0.55 -3.67 16.26
CA PHE A 133 -0.14 -2.77 15.35
C PHE A 133 -0.84 -1.63 16.11
N PHE A 134 -0.60 -0.39 15.68
CA PHE A 134 -1.23 0.79 16.28
C PHE A 134 -2.57 1.05 15.59
N LYS A 135 -3.68 0.54 16.16
CA LYS A 135 -5.04 0.69 15.61
C LYS A 135 -5.41 2.14 15.28
N GLN A 136 -4.96 3.08 16.10
CA GLN A 136 -5.21 4.51 15.92
C GLN A 136 -4.42 5.14 14.77
N CYS A 137 -3.45 4.43 14.19
CA CYS A 137 -2.74 4.77 12.95
C CYS A 137 -3.34 4.07 11.72
N ALA A 138 -4.44 3.31 11.88
CA ALA A 138 -5.01 2.50 10.82
C ALA A 138 -6.01 3.27 9.96
N PHE A 139 -5.96 3.05 8.65
CA PHE A 139 -6.89 3.63 7.68
C PHE A 139 -7.22 2.59 6.61
N SER A 140 -8.45 2.59 6.12
CA SER A 140 -8.87 1.69 5.03
C SER A 140 -8.40 2.21 3.68
N MET A 141 -8.17 1.28 2.75
CA MET A 141 -7.77 1.54 1.38
C MET A 141 -8.63 0.71 0.44
N ASP A 142 -9.68 1.30 -0.10
CA ASP A 142 -10.58 0.62 -1.02
C ASP A 142 -10.25 0.99 -2.46
N ILE A 143 -10.12 0.00 -3.34
CA ILE A 143 -9.80 0.26 -4.76
C ILE A 143 -10.99 0.98 -5.40
N LEU A 144 -10.75 2.18 -5.93
CA LEU A 144 -11.73 2.93 -6.73
C LEU A 144 -11.58 2.62 -8.22
N GLN A 145 -10.35 2.52 -8.69
CA GLN A 145 -10.04 2.40 -10.10
C GLN A 145 -8.69 1.70 -10.29
N GLU A 146 -8.63 0.78 -11.26
CA GLU A 146 -7.38 0.21 -11.78
C GLU A 146 -7.11 0.81 -13.17
N GLU A 147 -5.90 1.33 -13.36
CA GLU A 147 -5.38 1.81 -14.63
C GLU A 147 -4.19 0.94 -15.06
N LYS A 148 -4.29 0.36 -16.26
CA LYS A 148 -3.18 -0.34 -16.90
C LYS A 148 -2.43 0.63 -17.78
N VAL A 149 -1.24 1.03 -17.35
CA VAL A 149 -0.36 1.88 -18.13
C VAL A 149 0.48 0.97 -19.02
N THR A 150 0.22 1.04 -20.33
CA THR A 150 1.01 0.36 -21.35
C THR A 150 2.12 1.33 -21.77
N LEU A 151 3.38 0.96 -21.54
CA LEU A 151 4.55 1.73 -21.97
C LEU A 151 4.88 1.48 -23.44
#